data_AF-A0A382C661-F1
#
_entry.id   AF-A0A382C661-F1
#
_cell.length_a   1.000
_cell.length_b   1.000
_cell.length_c   1.000
_cell.angle_alpha   90.00
_cell.angle_beta   90.00
_cell.angle_gamma   90.00
#
_symmetry.space_group_name_H-M   'P 1'
#
loop_
_entity.id
_entity.type
_entity.pdbx_description
1 polymer ?
#
loop_
_entity_poly.entity_id
_entity_poly.type
_entity_poly.pdbx_seq_one_letter_code
_entity_poly.pdbx_strand_id
1 'polypeptide(L)'
;SGDKELTAFAREQLGEYARQAGFYREQLAMLPDGGQADALRLACDHHFELRLQVIFKVLRLFDAMIDYEKLFRVAAEGGENARAEVGEVLEGVLGQADAERIISLAKPMPTGEPAGLGHFVETFRGSDSRWVLAGLLWMVGADGYAGHGDFVRDSLRHDEAVVRETALEIFLANEPGGEAVAKQCELSVMDTCEAVVRLAKRKLSTL
;
A
#
# COMPACT_ATOMS: atom_id res chain seq x y z
N SER A 1 22.48 4.91 31.08
CA SER A 1 21.84 3.70 30.54
C SER A 1 20.84 4.07 29.45
N GLY A 2 19.86 4.95 29.72
CA GLY A 2 18.76 5.25 28.80
C GLY A 2 19.11 5.83 27.42
N ASP A 3 20.20 6.59 27.28
CA ASP A 3 20.57 7.21 25.99
C ASP A 3 21.04 6.19 24.94
N LYS A 4 21.74 5.13 25.40
CA LYS A 4 22.15 4.01 24.54
C LYS A 4 20.98 3.13 24.15
N GLU A 5 20.05 2.91 25.07
CA GLU A 5 18.82 2.14 24.83
C GLU A 5 17.91 2.85 23.83
N LEU A 6 17.72 4.17 23.98
CA LEU A 6 16.97 5.00 23.05
C LEU A 6 17.60 4.99 21.65
N THR A 7 18.92 5.12 21.56
CA THR A 7 19.65 5.08 20.29
C THR A 7 19.50 3.71 19.61
N ALA A 8 19.61 2.62 20.36
CA ALA A 8 19.45 1.26 19.82
C ALA A 8 18.02 1.04 19.30
N PHE A 9 17.02 1.44 20.08
CA PHE A 9 15.62 1.43 19.66
C PHE A 9 15.41 2.25 18.39
N ALA A 10 15.92 3.49 18.33
CA ALA A 10 15.76 4.35 17.16
C ALA A 10 16.39 3.72 15.90
N ARG A 11 17.56 3.08 16.00
CA ARG A 11 18.18 2.37 14.87
C ARG A 11 17.36 1.18 14.41
N GLU A 12 16.81 0.40 15.33
CA GLU A 12 15.92 -0.72 15.01
C GLU A 12 14.68 -0.22 14.25
N GLN A 13 14.02 0.83 14.76
CA GLN A 13 12.87 1.43 14.10
C GLN A 13 13.22 1.99 12.71
N LEU A 14 14.37 2.65 12.56
CA LEU A 14 14.82 3.12 11.23
C LEU A 14 14.99 1.97 10.25
N GLY A 15 15.64 0.88 10.66
CA GLY A 15 15.83 -0.30 9.80
C GLY A 15 14.50 -0.89 9.34
N GLU A 16 13.56 -1.07 10.28
CA GLU A 16 12.26 -1.66 10.01
C GLU A 16 11.40 -0.78 9.10
N TYR A 17 11.26 0.51 9.40
CA TYR A 17 10.44 1.39 8.58
C TYR A 17 11.06 1.69 7.22
N ALA A 18 12.39 1.73 7.12
CA ALA A 18 13.07 1.85 5.82
C ALA A 18 12.81 0.63 4.93
N ARG A 19 12.84 -0.58 5.51
CA ARG A 19 12.50 -1.81 4.79
C ARG A 19 11.06 -1.82 4.32
N GLN A 20 10.11 -1.41 5.18
CA GLN A 20 8.71 -1.28 4.81
C GLN A 20 8.49 -0.22 3.71
N ALA A 21 9.14 0.94 3.81
CA ALA A 21 9.07 1.98 2.79
C ALA A 21 9.61 1.46 1.44
N GLY A 22 10.78 0.81 1.46
CA GLY A 22 11.37 0.17 0.28
C GLY A 22 10.42 -0.82 -0.37
N PHE A 23 9.78 -1.69 0.42
CA PHE A 23 8.80 -2.64 -0.08
C PHE A 23 7.65 -1.98 -0.86
N TYR A 24 6.98 -0.97 -0.29
CA TYR A 24 5.88 -0.31 -1.01
C TYR A 24 6.36 0.38 -2.28
N ARG A 25 7.57 0.95 -2.24
CA ARG A 25 8.18 1.60 -3.39
C ARG A 25 8.53 0.64 -4.52
N GLU A 26 9.02 -0.54 -4.18
CA GLU A 26 9.24 -1.63 -5.14
C GLU A 26 7.91 -2.07 -5.77
N GLN A 27 6.85 -2.24 -4.95
CA GLN A 27 5.54 -2.60 -5.49
C GLN A 27 4.97 -1.52 -6.43
N LEU A 28 5.14 -0.24 -6.09
CA LEU A 28 4.75 0.89 -6.94
C LEU A 28 5.44 0.86 -8.30
N ALA A 29 6.74 0.55 -8.34
CA ALA A 29 7.52 0.49 -9.57
C ALA A 29 7.10 -0.68 -10.50
N MET A 30 6.41 -1.69 -9.94
CA MET A 30 5.91 -2.85 -10.68
C MET A 30 4.42 -2.72 -11.05
N LEU A 31 3.70 -1.72 -10.56
CA LEU A 31 2.28 -1.56 -10.88
C LEU A 31 2.09 -1.10 -12.34
N PRO A 32 1.16 -1.69 -13.10
CA PRO A 32 0.88 -1.26 -14.47
C PRO A 32 0.27 0.15 -14.46
N ASP A 33 0.65 0.98 -15.43
CA ASP A 33 0.21 2.38 -15.53
C ASP A 33 -1.30 2.50 -15.81
N GLY A 34 -1.97 3.35 -15.03
CA GLY A 34 -3.37 3.74 -15.21
C GLY A 34 -4.42 2.65 -14.95
N GLY A 35 -5.69 3.07 -14.96
CA GLY A 35 -6.84 2.17 -14.99
C GLY A 35 -7.11 1.47 -13.66
N GLN A 36 -7.22 0.14 -13.68
CA GLN A 36 -7.62 -0.66 -12.52
C GLN A 36 -6.57 -0.68 -11.39
N ALA A 37 -5.32 -0.29 -11.68
CA ALA A 37 -4.24 -0.25 -10.69
C ALA A 37 -4.18 1.04 -9.87
N ASP A 38 -4.92 2.09 -10.24
CA ASP A 38 -4.80 3.41 -9.62
C ASP A 38 -5.18 3.40 -8.13
N ALA A 39 -6.19 2.61 -7.75
CA ALA A 39 -6.58 2.47 -6.35
C ALA A 39 -5.48 1.79 -5.51
N LEU A 40 -4.85 0.73 -6.02
CA LEU A 40 -3.74 0.07 -5.32
C LEU A 40 -2.50 0.97 -5.30
N ARG A 41 -2.21 1.69 -6.38
CA ARG A 41 -1.13 2.69 -6.45
C ARG A 41 -1.29 3.72 -5.35
N LEU A 42 -2.46 4.35 -5.25
CA LEU A 42 -2.73 5.35 -4.21
C LEU A 42 -2.56 4.78 -2.79
N ALA A 43 -3.02 3.55 -2.55
CA ALA A 43 -2.85 2.89 -1.26
C ALA A 43 -1.37 2.61 -0.94
N CYS A 44 -0.59 2.13 -1.90
CA CYS A 44 0.84 1.89 -1.74
C CYS A 44 1.63 3.19 -1.55
N ASP A 45 1.33 4.24 -2.32
CA ASP A 45 1.93 5.57 -2.17
C ASP A 45 1.67 6.13 -0.77
N HIS A 46 0.42 6.09 -0.32
CA HIS A 46 0.07 6.53 1.02
C HIS A 46 0.84 5.76 2.11
N HIS A 47 0.98 4.44 1.94
CA HIS A 47 1.72 3.61 2.87
C HIS A 47 3.24 3.87 2.84
N PHE A 48 3.80 4.22 1.70
CA PHE A 48 5.18 4.69 1.59
C PHE A 48 5.37 6.01 2.33
N GLU A 49 4.49 6.99 2.10
CA GLU A 49 4.52 8.31 2.77
C GLU A 49 4.40 8.19 4.30
N LEU A 50 3.49 7.33 4.79
CA LEU A 50 3.36 7.08 6.22
C LEU A 50 4.66 6.54 6.84
N ARG A 51 5.39 5.69 6.12
CA ARG A 51 6.66 5.13 6.61
C ARG A 51 7.75 6.19 6.60
N LEU A 52 7.80 7.05 5.58
CA LEU A 52 8.69 8.22 5.58
C LEU A 52 8.42 9.15 6.76
N GLN A 53 7.15 9.46 7.06
CA GLN A 53 6.79 10.29 8.21
C GLN A 53 7.28 9.69 9.54
N VAL A 54 7.20 8.37 9.70
CA VAL A 54 7.73 7.70 10.89
C VAL A 54 9.26 7.76 10.91
N ILE A 55 9.92 7.49 9.78
CA ILE A 55 11.38 7.62 9.65
C ILE A 55 11.83 9.02 10.08
N PHE A 56 11.20 10.09 9.60
CA PHE A 56 11.56 11.46 9.99
C PHE A 56 11.38 11.73 11.48
N LYS A 57 10.32 11.18 12.10
CA LYS A 57 10.12 11.28 13.55
C LYS A 57 11.22 10.53 14.33
N VAL A 58 11.66 9.37 13.84
CA VAL A 58 12.74 8.60 14.46
C VAL A 58 14.10 9.29 14.26
N LEU A 59 14.36 9.88 13.08
CA LEU A 59 15.59 10.63 12.80
C LEU A 59 15.79 11.80 13.77
N ARG A 60 14.71 12.48 14.17
CA ARG A 60 14.75 13.55 15.19
C ARG A 60 15.23 13.10 16.57
N LEU A 61 15.28 11.79 16.85
CA LEU A 61 15.87 11.25 18.07
C LEU A 61 17.41 11.27 18.02
N PHE A 62 18.01 11.33 16.84
CA PHE A 62 19.46 11.43 16.66
C PHE A 62 19.91 12.88 16.61
N ASP A 63 19.21 13.74 15.86
CA ASP A 63 19.42 15.18 15.86
C ASP A 63 18.11 15.94 15.60
N ALA A 64 17.58 16.59 16.63
CA ALA A 64 16.32 17.34 16.54
C ALA A 64 16.43 18.67 15.79
N MET A 65 17.65 19.15 15.49
CA MET A 65 17.88 20.43 14.82
C MET A 65 17.74 20.34 13.30
N ILE A 66 17.75 19.13 12.74
CA ILE A 66 17.69 18.90 11.29
C ILE A 66 16.23 18.79 10.82
N ASP A 67 15.90 19.53 9.78
CA ASP A 67 14.64 19.38 9.06
C ASP A 67 14.73 18.23 8.04
N TYR A 68 14.53 17.00 8.51
CA TYR A 68 14.65 15.79 7.70
C TYR A 68 13.62 15.72 6.56
N GLU A 69 12.44 16.32 6.72
CA GLU A 69 11.42 16.35 5.67
C GLU A 69 11.90 17.22 4.50
N LYS A 70 12.43 18.42 4.80
CA LYS A 70 13.01 19.30 3.79
C LYS A 70 14.25 18.67 3.14
N LEU A 71 15.12 18.09 3.94
CA LEU A 71 16.34 17.44 3.48
C LEU A 71 16.04 16.26 2.53
N PHE A 72 15.04 15.44 2.86
CA PHE A 72 14.59 14.36 1.98
C PHE A 72 13.96 14.87 0.68
N ARG A 73 13.18 15.96 0.75
CA ARG A 73 12.62 16.60 -0.45
C ARG A 73 13.71 17.10 -1.41
N VAL A 74 14.74 17.76 -0.87
CA VAL A 74 15.92 18.20 -1.63
C VAL A 74 16.58 17.02 -2.33
N ALA A 75 16.75 15.89 -1.63
CA ALA A 75 17.28 14.67 -2.22
C ALA A 75 16.38 14.08 -3.32
N ALA A 76 15.06 14.07 -3.12
CA ALA A 76 14.13 13.51 -4.10
C ALA A 76 14.07 14.35 -5.40
N GLU A 77 14.16 15.68 -5.29
CA GLU A 77 13.97 16.62 -6.41
C GLU A 77 15.29 17.07 -7.06
N GLY A 78 16.38 17.12 -6.29
CA GLY A 78 17.62 17.84 -6.67
C GLY A 78 18.67 17.02 -7.46
N GLY A 79 18.35 15.81 -7.92
CA GLY A 79 19.26 14.97 -8.70
C GLY A 79 20.42 14.36 -7.89
N GLU A 80 21.44 13.81 -8.57
CA GLU A 80 22.55 13.07 -7.92
C GLU A 80 23.35 13.93 -6.93
N ASN A 81 23.65 15.19 -7.27
CA ASN A 81 24.45 16.07 -6.42
C ASN A 81 23.73 16.40 -5.10
N ALA A 82 22.45 16.77 -5.17
CA ALA A 82 21.66 17.02 -3.96
C ALA A 82 21.54 15.75 -3.11
N ARG A 83 21.43 14.57 -3.74
CA ARG A 83 21.42 13.29 -3.02
C ARG A 83 22.74 12.98 -2.33
N ALA A 84 23.88 13.32 -2.94
CA ALA A 84 25.19 13.17 -2.32
C ALA A 84 25.35 14.10 -1.11
N GLU A 85 25.03 15.38 -1.26
CA GLU A 85 25.10 16.38 -0.16
C GLU A 85 24.19 15.97 1.01
N VAL A 86 22.97 15.54 0.72
CA VAL A 86 22.06 15.04 1.74
C VAL A 86 22.58 13.75 2.39
N GLY A 87 23.19 12.87 1.60
CA GLY A 87 23.86 11.66 2.08
C GLY A 87 24.91 11.99 3.13
N GLU A 88 25.82 12.92 2.86
CA GLU A 88 26.87 13.34 3.81
C GLU A 88 26.30 13.84 5.15
N VAL A 89 25.21 14.61 5.12
CA VAL A 89 24.53 15.05 6.34
C VAL A 89 23.99 13.87 7.14
N LEU A 90 23.34 12.91 6.46
CA LEU A 90 22.82 11.70 7.11
C LEU A 90 23.95 10.79 7.63
N GLU A 91 25.07 10.70 6.93
CA GLU A 91 26.25 9.93 7.36
C GLU A 91 26.83 10.47 8.67
N GLY A 92 26.90 11.80 8.82
CA GLY A 92 27.36 12.43 10.06
C GLY A 92 26.47 12.13 11.28
N VAL A 93 25.20 11.81 11.06
CA VAL A 93 24.21 11.53 12.12
C VAL A 93 24.07 10.03 12.39
N LEU A 94 24.00 9.22 11.33
CA LEU A 94 23.61 7.82 11.41
C LEU A 94 24.77 6.85 11.16
N GLY A 95 25.81 7.30 10.47
CA GLY A 95 26.83 6.44 9.86
C GLY A 95 26.43 5.96 8.45
N GLN A 96 27.43 5.53 7.69
CA GLN A 96 27.33 5.27 6.25
C GLN A 96 26.19 4.32 5.86
N ALA A 97 26.10 3.15 6.47
CA ALA A 97 25.14 2.12 6.06
C ALA A 97 23.67 2.55 6.24
N ASP A 98 23.36 3.27 7.32
CA ASP A 98 22.00 3.74 7.58
C ASP A 98 21.66 4.96 6.71
N ALA A 99 22.64 5.85 6.47
CA ALA A 99 22.48 6.97 5.54
C ALA A 99 22.19 6.51 4.11
N GLU A 100 22.97 5.55 3.59
CA GLU A 100 22.76 4.94 2.27
C GLU A 100 21.37 4.33 2.15
N ARG A 101 20.90 3.64 3.20
CA ARG A 101 19.56 3.05 3.21
C ARG A 101 18.47 4.12 3.12
N ILE A 102 18.54 5.17 3.93
CA ILE A 102 17.53 6.23 3.94
C ILE A 102 17.56 7.04 2.64
N ILE A 103 18.74 7.42 2.14
CA ILE A 103 18.84 8.21 0.91
C ILE A 103 18.38 7.42 -0.32
N SER A 104 18.51 6.10 -0.32
CA SER A 104 17.99 5.25 -1.39
C SER A 104 16.48 5.43 -1.59
N LEU A 105 15.73 5.72 -0.53
CA LEU A 105 14.28 5.97 -0.58
C LEU A 105 13.92 7.27 -1.31
N ALA A 106 14.87 8.19 -1.52
CA ALA A 106 14.67 9.40 -2.29
C ALA A 106 14.99 9.20 -3.79
N LYS A 107 15.82 8.21 -4.15
CA LYS A 107 16.24 7.96 -5.54
C LYS A 107 15.09 7.47 -6.40
N PRO A 108 14.72 8.08 -7.53
CA PRO A 108 13.66 7.55 -8.39
C PRO A 108 13.84 6.04 -8.63
N MET A 109 12.78 5.25 -8.46
CA MET A 109 12.88 3.84 -8.81
C MET A 109 12.99 3.73 -10.34
N PRO A 110 13.89 2.88 -10.86
CA PRO A 110 13.85 2.53 -12.26
C PRO A 110 12.47 1.92 -12.56
N THR A 111 11.85 2.34 -13.67
CA THR A 111 10.61 1.73 -14.14
C THR A 111 10.89 0.25 -14.40
N GLY A 112 10.32 -0.63 -13.57
CA GLY A 112 10.44 -2.07 -13.73
C GLY A 112 9.53 -2.57 -14.85
N GLU A 113 9.72 -3.83 -15.24
CA GLU A 113 8.69 -4.51 -16.01
C GLU A 113 7.43 -4.64 -15.14
N PRO A 114 6.24 -4.21 -15.62
CA PRO A 114 5.02 -4.31 -14.83
C PRO A 114 4.74 -5.76 -14.45
N ALA A 115 4.49 -6.00 -13.17
CA ALA A 115 4.10 -7.31 -12.68
C ALA A 115 2.63 -7.61 -13.03
N GLY A 116 2.33 -8.90 -13.22
CA GLY A 116 0.96 -9.35 -13.43
C GLY A 116 0.12 -9.33 -12.15
N LEU A 117 -1.21 -9.37 -12.30
CA LEU A 117 -2.16 -9.42 -11.17
C LEU A 117 -1.83 -10.50 -10.14
N GLY A 118 -1.41 -11.70 -10.58
CA GLY A 118 -1.08 -12.81 -9.68
C GLY A 118 0.00 -12.46 -8.64
N HIS A 119 1.02 -11.69 -9.05
CA HIS A 119 2.05 -11.19 -8.13
C HIS A 119 1.45 -10.33 -7.01
N PHE A 120 0.55 -9.41 -7.37
CA PHE A 120 -0.08 -8.53 -6.39
C PHE A 120 -1.07 -9.27 -5.49
N VAL A 121 -1.79 -10.27 -6.01
CA VAL A 121 -2.65 -11.13 -5.19
C VAL A 121 -1.82 -11.91 -4.18
N GLU A 122 -0.74 -12.55 -4.60
CA GLU A 122 0.16 -13.27 -3.68
C GLU A 122 0.78 -12.34 -2.62
N THR A 123 1.16 -11.13 -3.04
CA THR A 123 1.81 -10.13 -2.18
C THR A 123 0.85 -9.52 -1.16
N PHE A 124 -0.39 -9.20 -1.56
CA PHE A 124 -1.27 -8.34 -0.78
C PHE A 124 -2.56 -8.99 -0.29
N ARG A 125 -2.88 -10.24 -0.67
CA ARG A 125 -4.12 -10.91 -0.22
C ARG A 125 -4.29 -11.01 1.30
N GLY A 126 -3.18 -10.97 2.05
CA GLY A 126 -3.16 -10.99 3.52
C GLY A 126 -2.83 -9.64 4.13
N SER A 127 -2.97 -8.53 3.40
CA SER A 127 -2.66 -7.21 3.94
C SER A 127 -3.66 -6.79 5.01
N ASP A 128 -3.17 -6.29 6.15
CA ASP A 128 -4.02 -5.68 7.18
C ASP A 128 -4.61 -4.32 6.75
N SER A 129 -4.18 -3.78 5.61
CA SER A 129 -4.69 -2.51 5.09
C SER A 129 -5.91 -2.75 4.23
N ARG A 130 -7.06 -2.31 4.72
CA ARG A 130 -8.33 -2.29 3.95
C ARG A 130 -8.22 -1.55 2.61
N TRP A 131 -7.37 -0.53 2.53
CA TRP A 131 -7.19 0.25 1.30
C TRP A 131 -6.34 -0.50 0.28
N VAL A 132 -5.33 -1.22 0.74
CA VAL A 132 -4.55 -2.12 -0.12
C VAL A 132 -5.42 -3.26 -0.63
N LEU A 133 -6.22 -3.89 0.24
CA LEU A 133 -7.15 -4.96 -0.17
C LEU A 133 -8.21 -4.45 -1.16
N ALA A 134 -8.82 -3.29 -0.89
CA ALA A 134 -9.78 -2.69 -1.81
C ALA A 134 -9.14 -2.35 -3.16
N GLY A 135 -7.93 -1.76 -3.16
CA GLY A 135 -7.18 -1.49 -4.39
C GLY A 135 -6.84 -2.76 -5.18
N LEU A 136 -6.46 -3.84 -4.49
CA LEU A 136 -6.20 -5.14 -5.10
C LEU A 136 -7.46 -5.74 -5.72
N LEU A 137 -8.63 -5.61 -5.06
CA LEU A 137 -9.91 -6.07 -5.61
C LEU A 137 -10.26 -5.35 -6.92
N TRP A 138 -10.02 -4.04 -7.00
CA TRP A 138 -10.20 -3.28 -8.24
C TRP A 138 -9.32 -3.78 -9.39
N MET A 139 -8.10 -4.24 -9.09
CA MET A 139 -7.20 -4.83 -10.07
C MET A 139 -7.65 -6.19 -10.61
N VAL A 140 -8.53 -6.91 -9.91
CA VAL A 140 -9.03 -8.19 -10.41
C VAL A 140 -9.84 -7.98 -11.70
N GLY A 141 -10.71 -6.97 -11.73
CA GLY A 141 -11.48 -6.62 -12.92
C GLY A 141 -12.22 -7.80 -13.57
N ALA A 142 -12.57 -7.66 -14.85
CA ALA A 142 -13.18 -8.76 -15.62
C ALA A 142 -12.17 -9.82 -16.04
N ASP A 143 -11.00 -9.39 -16.51
CA ASP A 143 -9.98 -10.28 -17.08
C ASP A 143 -9.28 -11.14 -16.01
N GLY A 144 -9.18 -10.65 -14.78
CA GLY A 144 -8.58 -11.38 -13.66
C GLY A 144 -9.57 -12.21 -12.84
N TYR A 145 -10.89 -11.98 -12.95
CA TYR A 145 -11.88 -12.67 -12.13
C TYR A 145 -11.89 -14.19 -12.34
N ALA A 146 -11.65 -14.64 -13.57
CA ALA A 146 -11.58 -16.07 -13.89
C ALA A 146 -10.46 -16.80 -13.11
N GLY A 147 -9.33 -16.12 -12.86
CA GLY A 147 -8.18 -16.68 -12.14
C GLY A 147 -8.16 -16.37 -10.64
N HIS A 148 -8.81 -15.29 -10.20
CA HIS A 148 -8.72 -14.76 -8.83
C HIS A 148 -10.08 -14.47 -8.18
N GLY A 149 -11.16 -15.05 -8.70
CA GLY A 149 -12.51 -14.88 -8.14
C GLY A 149 -12.68 -15.53 -6.77
N ASP A 150 -11.82 -16.47 -6.38
CA ASP A 150 -11.73 -16.99 -5.01
C ASP A 150 -11.38 -15.87 -4.02
N PHE A 151 -10.36 -15.05 -4.31
CA PHE A 151 -9.99 -13.90 -3.49
C PHE A 151 -11.14 -12.90 -3.34
N VAL A 152 -11.87 -12.62 -4.42
CA VAL A 152 -13.06 -11.75 -4.36
C VAL A 152 -14.14 -12.36 -3.46
N ARG A 153 -14.43 -13.65 -3.61
CA ARG A 153 -15.45 -14.34 -2.80
C ARG A 153 -15.09 -14.42 -1.32
N ASP A 154 -13.83 -14.64 -1.00
CA ASP A 154 -13.34 -14.63 0.38
C ASP A 154 -13.50 -13.23 0.99
N SER A 155 -13.22 -12.18 0.20
CA SER A 155 -13.30 -10.77 0.62
C SER A 155 -14.73 -10.29 0.92
N LEU A 156 -15.78 -10.98 0.43
CA LEU A 156 -17.18 -10.68 0.75
C LEU A 156 -17.52 -10.85 2.24
N ARG A 157 -16.67 -11.56 2.99
CA ARG A 157 -16.84 -11.81 4.44
C ARG A 157 -15.82 -11.07 5.30
N HIS A 158 -15.05 -10.18 4.70
CA HIS A 158 -14.00 -9.44 5.40
C HIS A 158 -14.58 -8.54 6.51
N ASP A 159 -13.85 -8.30 7.60
CA ASP A 159 -14.35 -7.52 8.74
C ASP A 159 -14.58 -6.03 8.40
N GLU A 160 -13.72 -5.48 7.53
CA GLU A 160 -13.81 -4.10 7.06
C GLU A 160 -14.87 -3.92 5.97
N ALA A 161 -15.81 -3.00 6.22
CA ALA A 161 -16.95 -2.75 5.32
C ALA A 161 -16.55 -2.33 3.90
N VAL A 162 -15.49 -1.52 3.76
CA VAL A 162 -15.01 -1.06 2.43
C VAL A 162 -14.50 -2.22 1.56
N VAL A 163 -13.89 -3.23 2.19
CA VAL A 163 -13.41 -4.42 1.48
C VAL A 163 -14.59 -5.25 1.01
N ARG A 164 -15.60 -5.46 1.87
CA ARG A 164 -16.84 -6.15 1.49
C ARG A 164 -17.61 -5.44 0.40
N GLU A 165 -17.71 -4.11 0.48
CA GLU A 165 -18.37 -3.27 -0.53
C GLU A 165 -17.68 -3.40 -1.89
N THR A 166 -16.36 -3.23 -1.92
CA THR A 166 -15.57 -3.33 -3.15
C THR A 166 -15.63 -4.75 -3.70
N ALA A 167 -15.51 -5.77 -2.84
CA ALA A 167 -15.62 -7.17 -3.25
C ALA A 167 -17.00 -7.47 -3.85
N LEU A 168 -18.07 -6.94 -3.26
CA LEU A 168 -19.42 -7.09 -3.79
C LEU A 168 -19.54 -6.42 -5.16
N GLU A 169 -19.03 -5.21 -5.34
CA GLU A 169 -19.06 -4.54 -6.64
C GLU A 169 -18.36 -5.35 -7.73
N ILE A 170 -17.16 -5.85 -7.46
CA ILE A 170 -16.40 -6.70 -8.39
C ILE A 170 -17.11 -8.03 -8.65
N PHE A 171 -17.64 -8.66 -7.60
CA PHE A 171 -18.39 -9.92 -7.72
C PHE A 171 -19.64 -9.74 -8.60
N LEU A 172 -20.44 -8.69 -8.38
CA LEU A 172 -21.68 -8.45 -9.11
C LEU A 172 -21.49 -8.09 -10.58
N ALA A 173 -20.30 -7.56 -10.91
CA ALA A 173 -19.93 -7.22 -12.28
C ALA A 173 -19.43 -8.43 -13.08
N ASN A 174 -18.81 -9.42 -12.42
CA ASN A 174 -18.01 -10.44 -13.10
C ASN A 174 -18.45 -11.89 -12.83
N GLU A 175 -19.26 -12.15 -11.80
CA GLU A 175 -19.76 -13.50 -11.52
C GLU A 175 -20.77 -13.95 -12.58
N PRO A 176 -20.49 -15.00 -13.37
CA PRO A 176 -21.41 -15.45 -14.42
C PRO A 176 -22.65 -16.17 -13.88
N GLY A 177 -22.59 -16.74 -12.67
CA GLY A 177 -23.68 -17.51 -12.08
C GLY A 177 -24.80 -16.64 -11.52
N GLY A 178 -25.90 -16.46 -12.26
CA GLY A 178 -27.05 -15.66 -11.81
C GLY A 178 -27.64 -16.09 -10.46
N GLU A 179 -27.69 -17.40 -10.18
CA GLU A 179 -28.12 -17.93 -8.88
C GLU A 179 -27.12 -17.57 -7.76
N ALA A 180 -25.81 -17.66 -8.03
CA ALA A 180 -24.78 -17.27 -7.09
C ALA A 180 -24.85 -15.77 -6.76
N VAL A 181 -25.12 -14.95 -7.78
CA VAL A 181 -25.34 -13.51 -7.65
C VAL A 181 -26.56 -13.22 -6.77
N ALA A 182 -27.71 -13.86 -7.05
CA ALA A 182 -28.92 -13.68 -6.25
C ALA A 182 -28.69 -14.06 -4.78
N LYS A 183 -28.12 -15.24 -4.53
CA LYS A 183 -27.82 -15.73 -3.18
C LYS A 183 -26.86 -14.81 -2.43
N GLN A 184 -25.82 -14.32 -3.09
CA GLN A 184 -24.88 -13.41 -2.45
C GLN A 184 -25.55 -12.07 -2.11
N CYS A 185 -26.39 -11.53 -2.99
CA CYS A 185 -27.16 -10.33 -2.68
C CYS A 185 -28.09 -10.53 -1.47
N GLU A 186 -28.79 -11.67 -1.38
CA GLU A 186 -29.64 -12.01 -0.23
C GLU A 186 -28.86 -12.05 1.09
N LEU A 187 -27.60 -12.51 1.06
CA LEU A 187 -26.72 -12.42 2.23
C LEU A 187 -26.32 -10.96 2.51
N SER A 188 -25.92 -10.22 1.48
CA SER A 188 -25.44 -8.84 1.60
C SER A 188 -26.51 -7.82 1.98
N VAL A 189 -27.81 -8.08 1.78
CA VAL A 189 -28.87 -7.21 2.31
C VAL A 189 -28.97 -7.24 3.84
N MET A 190 -28.34 -8.22 4.48
CA MET A 190 -28.22 -8.33 5.94
C MET A 190 -26.90 -7.79 6.50
N ASP A 191 -26.07 -7.18 5.64
CA ASP A 191 -24.84 -6.53 6.08
C ASP A 191 -25.14 -5.33 6.99
N THR A 192 -24.25 -5.07 7.94
CA THR A 192 -24.34 -3.90 8.83
C THR A 192 -24.00 -2.59 8.13
N CYS A 193 -23.31 -2.64 6.98
CA CYS A 193 -22.94 -1.50 6.17
C CYS A 193 -24.05 -1.14 5.17
N GLU A 194 -24.57 0.09 5.26
CA GLU A 194 -25.62 0.58 4.37
C GLU A 194 -25.21 0.57 2.89
N ALA A 195 -23.94 0.82 2.57
CA ALA A 195 -23.45 0.82 1.19
C ALA A 195 -23.53 -0.58 0.56
N VAL A 196 -23.07 -1.61 1.29
CA VAL A 196 -23.18 -3.02 0.90
C VAL A 196 -24.66 -3.41 0.69
N VAL A 197 -25.52 -3.07 1.65
CA VAL A 197 -26.97 -3.34 1.56
C VAL A 197 -27.59 -2.67 0.34
N ARG A 198 -27.20 -1.42 0.04
CA ARG A 198 -27.72 -0.65 -1.09
C ARG A 198 -27.33 -1.28 -2.43
N LEU A 199 -26.07 -1.72 -2.57
CA LEU A 199 -25.59 -2.41 -3.77
C LEU A 199 -26.38 -3.71 -4.00
N ALA A 200 -26.52 -4.52 -2.96
CA ALA A 200 -27.25 -5.79 -3.02
C ALA A 200 -28.73 -5.60 -3.41
N LYS A 201 -29.43 -4.67 -2.75
CA LYS A 201 -30.84 -4.35 -3.07
C LYS A 201 -31.00 -3.85 -4.50
N ARG A 202 -30.10 -2.99 -4.98
CA ARG A 202 -30.14 -2.48 -6.36
C ARG A 202 -30.02 -3.64 -7.35
N LYS A 203 -29.07 -4.55 -7.15
CA LYS A 203 -28.91 -5.69 -8.05
C LYS A 203 -30.15 -6.61 -8.03
N LEU A 204 -30.67 -6.96 -6.84
CA LEU A 204 -31.88 -7.79 -6.71
C LEU A 204 -33.09 -7.19 -7.44
N SER A 205 -33.22 -5.86 -7.50
CA SER A 205 -34.33 -5.23 -8.24
C SER A 205 -34.23 -5.34 -9.77
N THR A 206 -33.09 -5.82 -10.29
CA THR A 206 -32.79 -5.92 -11.72
C THR A 206 -32.50 -7.35 -12.20
N LEU A 207 -32.50 -8.31 -11.28
CA LEU A 207 -32.41 -9.75 -11.58
C LEU A 207 -33.79 -10.29 -11.95
#